data_AF-A0A2S0WE26-F1
#
_entry.id   AF-A0A2S0WE26-F1
#
_cell.length_a   1.000
_cell.length_b   1.000
_cell.length_c   1.000
_cell.angle_alpha   90.00
_cell.angle_beta   90.00
_cell.angle_gamma   90.00
#
_symmetry.space_group_name_H-M   'P 1'
#
loop_
_entity.id
_entity.type
_entity.pdbx_description
1 polymer ?
#
loop_
_entity_poly.entity_id
_entity_poly.type
_entity_poly.pdbx_seq_one_letter_code
_entity_poly.pdbx_strand_id
1 'polypeptide(L)' 'MACMAKKTQNNQKFVIGILAAVDAAGKAAAFASLARTDAKQVRGPKWAWTPAIAAINTFGWIAWFLFGRKGK' A
#
# COMPACT_ATOMS: atom_id res chain seq x y z
N MET A 1 -38.33 -1.37 -7.57
CA MET A 1 -37.25 -1.37 -6.55
C MET A 1 -35.81 -1.29 -7.11
N ALA A 2 -35.57 -1.04 -8.41
CA ALA A 2 -34.21 -1.02 -8.99
C ALA A 2 -33.40 0.29 -8.77
N CYS A 3 -34.07 1.42 -8.55
CA CYS A 3 -33.41 2.72 -8.40
C CYS A 3 -32.61 2.84 -7.09
N MET A 4 -33.16 2.29 -6.00
CA MET A 4 -32.57 2.37 -4.66
C MET A 4 -31.29 1.52 -4.53
N ALA A 5 -31.24 0.36 -5.20
CA ALA A 5 -30.03 -0.48 -5.28
C ALA A 5 -28.89 0.20 -6.07
N LYS A 6 -29.22 0.96 -7.12
CA LYS A 6 -28.22 1.61 -7.99
C LYS A 6 -27.51 2.77 -7.28
N LYS A 7 -28.20 3.53 -6.42
CA LYS A 7 -27.60 4.59 -5.59
C LYS A 7 -26.57 4.04 -4.59
N THR A 8 -26.89 2.94 -3.90
CA THR A 8 -25.97 2.28 -2.96
C THR A 8 -24.76 1.69 -3.68
N GLN A 9 -24.95 1.08 -4.85
CA GLN A 9 -23.86 0.56 -5.67
C GLN A 9 -22.91 1.65 -6.18
N ASN A 10 -23.42 2.81 -6.59
CA ASN A 10 -22.56 3.92 -7.03
C ASN A 10 -21.70 4.46 -5.88
N ASN A 11 -22.28 4.64 -4.68
CA ASN A 11 -21.51 5.07 -3.52
C ASN A 11 -20.49 4.02 -3.08
N GLN A 12 -20.86 2.74 -3.09
CA GLN A 12 -19.95 1.64 -2.77
C GLN A 12 -18.78 1.56 -3.76
N LYS A 13 -19.05 1.63 -5.07
CA LYS A 13 -18.01 1.63 -6.11
C LYS A 13 -17.08 2.84 -6.00
N PHE A 14 -17.62 4.00 -5.62
CA PHE A 14 -16.82 5.20 -5.36
C PHE A 14 -15.88 5.02 -4.17
N VAL A 15 -16.39 4.51 -3.03
CA VAL A 15 -15.57 4.23 -1.84
C VAL A 15 -14.49 3.18 -2.14
N ILE A 16 -14.84 2.09 -2.81
CA ILE A 16 -13.88 1.06 -3.23
C ILE A 16 -12.83 1.67 -4.18
N GLY A 17 -13.24 2.52 -5.11
CA GLY A 17 -12.34 3.23 -6.01
C GLY A 17 -11.33 4.10 -5.27
N ILE A 18 -11.77 4.85 -4.26
CA ILE A 18 -10.88 5.66 -3.40
C ILE A 18 -9.91 4.77 -2.63
N LEU A 19 -10.40 3.72 -1.97
CA LEU A 19 -9.55 2.81 -1.19
C LEU A 19 -8.49 2.15 -2.07
N ALA A 20 -8.88 1.69 -3.27
CA ALA A 20 -7.96 1.11 -4.24
C ALA A 20 -6.91 2.12 -4.73
N ALA A 21 -7.32 3.38 -4.97
CA ALA A 21 -6.39 4.44 -5.37
C ALA A 21 -5.37 4.75 -4.26
N VAL A 22 -5.82 4.82 -3.00
CA VAL A 22 -4.95 5.03 -1.83
C VAL A 22 -3.99 3.86 -1.64
N ASP A 23 -4.46 2.62 -1.74
CA ASP A 23 -3.61 1.43 -1.64
C ASP A 23 -2.53 1.40 -2.73
N ALA A 24 -2.93 1.63 -3.99
CA ALA A 24 -2.00 1.69 -5.11
C ALA A 24 -0.95 2.80 -4.95
N ALA A 25 -1.36 4.01 -4.53
CA ALA A 25 -0.46 5.12 -4.26
C ALA A 25 0.50 4.81 -3.09
N GLY A 26 -0.01 4.20 -2.02
CA GLY A 26 0.76 3.77 -0.86
C GLY A 26 1.84 2.76 -1.23
N LYS A 27 1.48 1.72 -2.01
CA LYS A 27 2.44 0.72 -2.53
C LYS A 27 3.48 1.35 -3.44
N ALA A 28 3.08 2.21 -4.37
CA ALA A 28 4.02 2.92 -5.24
C ALA A 28 5.01 3.78 -4.43
N ALA A 29 4.52 4.51 -3.43
CA ALA A 29 5.37 5.29 -2.54
C ALA A 29 6.33 4.42 -1.71
N ALA A 30 5.87 3.28 -1.21
CA ALA A 30 6.70 2.33 -0.47
C ALA A 30 7.79 1.74 -1.36
N PHE A 31 7.49 1.33 -2.59
CA PHE A 31 8.49 0.86 -3.55
C PHE A 31 9.49 1.95 -3.93
N ALA A 32 9.03 3.17 -4.21
CA ALA A 32 9.92 4.28 -4.52
C ALA A 32 10.83 4.62 -3.33
N SER A 33 10.30 4.56 -2.10
CA SER A 33 11.08 4.72 -0.88
C SER A 33 12.10 3.58 -0.70
N LEU A 34 11.70 2.32 -0.90
CA LEU A 34 12.60 1.16 -0.86
C LEU A 34 13.71 1.26 -1.89
N ALA A 35 13.39 1.67 -3.13
CA ALA A 35 14.37 1.85 -4.20
C ALA A 35 15.44 2.88 -3.80
N ARG A 36 15.01 4.03 -3.26
CA ARG A 36 15.88 5.13 -2.81
C ARG A 36 16.63 4.86 -1.50
N THR A 37 16.21 3.87 -0.71
CA THR A 37 16.84 3.58 0.59
C THR A 37 18.07 2.68 0.41
N ASP A 38 19.21 3.08 0.96
CA ASP A 38 20.42 2.26 0.97
C ASP A 38 20.22 0.97 1.78
N ALA A 39 20.75 -0.14 1.28
CA ALA A 39 20.58 -1.45 1.92
C ALA A 39 21.06 -1.50 3.38
N LYS A 40 22.03 -0.66 3.77
CA LYS A 40 22.53 -0.55 5.15
C LYS A 40 21.50 0.04 6.12
N GLN A 41 20.60 0.87 5.60
CA GLN A 41 19.54 1.56 6.34
C GLN A 41 18.22 0.79 6.34
N VAL A 42 18.13 -0.31 5.59
CA VAL A 42 16.97 -1.22 5.60
C VAL A 42 17.10 -2.22 6.75
N ARG A 43 16.02 -2.47 7.48
CA ARG A 43 15.98 -3.56 8.47
C ARG A 43 15.80 -4.89 7.74
N GLY A 44 16.87 -5.67 7.66
CA GLY A 44 16.89 -6.97 6.97
C GLY A 44 17.22 -6.88 5.48
N PRO A 45 17.06 -7.98 4.73
CA PRO A 45 17.43 -8.04 3.31
C PRO A 45 16.55 -7.12 2.46
N LYS A 46 17.15 -6.19 1.71
CA LYS A 46 16.41 -5.24 0.86
C LYS A 46 15.44 -5.92 -0.11
N TRP A 47 15.82 -7.08 -0.64
CA TRP A 47 14.98 -7.86 -1.56
C TRP A 47 13.74 -8.48 -0.91
N ALA A 48 13.79 -8.78 0.40
CA ALA A 48 12.68 -9.39 1.13
C ALA A 48 11.52 -8.39 1.34
N TRP A 49 11.81 -7.08 1.30
CA TRP A 49 10.79 -6.04 1.41
C TRP A 49 9.92 -5.92 0.15
N THR A 50 10.40 -6.34 -1.02
CA THR A 50 9.61 -6.33 -2.26
C THR A 50 8.36 -7.21 -2.17
N PRO A 51 8.46 -8.52 -1.85
CA PRO A 51 7.29 -9.36 -1.64
C PRO A 51 6.51 -8.96 -0.39
N ALA A 52 7.15 -8.43 0.66
CA ALA A 52 6.43 -7.94 1.83
C ALA A 52 5.48 -6.77 1.47
N ILE A 53 5.92 -5.80 0.66
CA ILE A 53 5.07 -4.69 0.20
C ILE A 53 4.00 -5.17 -0.79
N ALA A 54 4.35 -6.12 -1.68
CA ALA A 54 3.45 -6.60 -2.73
C ALA A 54 2.35 -7.56 -2.21
N ALA A 55 2.74 -8.55 -1.40
CA ALA A 55 1.91 -9.68 -1.00
C ALA A 55 1.07 -9.40 0.25
N ILE A 56 1.52 -8.48 1.11
CA ILE A 56 0.72 -8.03 2.25
C ILE A 56 -0.30 -7.03 1.71
N ASN A 57 -1.52 -7.53 1.44
CA ASN A 57 -2.64 -6.86 0.78
C ASN A 57 -2.68 -5.31 0.95
N THR A 58 -3.50 -4.77 1.85
CA THR A 58 -3.61 -3.30 2.04
C THR A 58 -2.58 -2.75 3.04
N PHE A 59 -1.91 -3.60 3.80
CA PHE A 59 -1.02 -3.18 4.89
C PHE A 59 0.48 -3.21 4.53
N GLY A 60 0.88 -3.72 3.36
CA GLY A 60 2.28 -3.90 2.99
C GLY A 60 3.09 -2.60 2.93
N TRP A 61 2.49 -1.51 2.43
CA TRP A 61 3.13 -0.20 2.40
C TRP A 61 3.26 0.42 3.80
N ILE A 62 2.28 0.19 4.70
CA ILE A 62 2.32 0.65 6.09
C ILE A 62 3.46 -0.05 6.84
N ALA A 63 3.62 -1.36 6.65
CA ALA A 63 4.69 -2.14 7.27
C ALA A 63 6.08 -1.62 6.88
N TRP A 64 6.28 -1.22 5.61
CA TRP A 64 7.53 -0.61 5.15
C TRP A 64 7.86 0.68 5.91
N PHE A 65 6.89 1.58 6.09
CA PHE A 65 7.14 2.86 6.75
C PHE A 65 7.36 2.72 8.26
N LEU A 66 6.70 1.76 8.90
CA LEU A 66 6.82 1.51 10.34
C LEU A 66 8.07 0.71 10.71
N PHE A 67 8.42 -0.32 9.93
CA PHE A 67 9.45 -1.30 10.31
C PHE A 67 10.58 -1.43 9.28
N GLY A 68 10.38 -1.01 8.03
CA GLY A 68 11.34 -1.24 6.94
C GLY A 68 12.62 -0.40 7.02
N ARG A 69 12.54 0.78 7.63
CA ARG A 69 13.67 1.69 7.78
C ARG A 69 14.28 1.55 9.19
N LYS A 70 15.60 1.46 9.28
CA LYS A 70 16.30 1.76 10.53
C LYS A 70 16.11 3.26 10.76
N GLY A 71 15.47 3.61 11.87
CA GLY A 71 15.52 4.99 12.37
C GLY A 71 16.97 5.42 12.53
N LYS A 72 17.22 6.73 12.50
CA LYS A 72 18.51 7.26 12.97
C LYS A 72 18.81 6.73 14.37
#